data_AF-A0A7X2MWB9-F1
#
_entry.id   AF-A0A7X2MWB9-F1
#
_cell.length_a   1.000
_cell.length_b   1.000
_cell.length_c   1.000
_cell.angle_alpha   90.00
_cell.angle_beta   90.00
_cell.angle_gamma   90.00
#
_symmetry.space_group_name_H-M   'P 1'
#
loop_
_entity.id
_entity.type
_entity.pdbx_description
1 polymer ?
#
loop_
_entity_poly.entity_id
_entity_poly.type
_entity_poly.pdbx_seq_one_letter_code
_entity_poly.pdbx_strand_id
1 'polypeptide(L)'
;MEEVDLNSIKFDRKVIGLVPQNLCDKYEVVPFAFENNSIKLAMADPLNIYAIDDVAISTGFEIVPFISKASVIKKFINPQDGRIITRVGDNEVDMRVSILPVVFGEKVVIRILDKKNYKVGKEHLVFSTLHTNDAPSSIVRLVDMGIQPYLVSTSIAGIIAQRLVRKICPKCRQAYEATSYEKQVLGVDEDKPLTLYKGKGCGYCNNTGYSGRTGVYEVMEVTRKLKEAITSHKTMDEIRDIAVQNGMSSLGDECKKLVLDGVTTMNKLATITILKEI
;
A
#
# COMPACT_ATOMS: atom_id res chain seq x y z
N MET A 1 -32.01 -11.28 12.41
CA MET A 1 -30.91 -10.86 11.52
C MET A 1 -29.63 -10.88 12.31
N GLU A 2 -28.54 -11.35 11.70
CA GLU A 2 -27.25 -11.51 12.36
C GLU A 2 -26.42 -10.22 12.26
N GLU A 3 -25.67 -9.91 13.33
CA GLU A 3 -24.73 -8.79 13.34
C GLU A 3 -23.36 -9.27 12.82
N VAL A 4 -22.66 -8.42 12.06
CA VAL A 4 -21.33 -8.70 11.52
C VAL A 4 -20.34 -7.57 11.82
N ASP A 5 -19.18 -7.94 12.36
CA ASP A 5 -18.04 -7.02 12.49
C ASP A 5 -17.09 -7.17 11.30
N LEU A 6 -17.21 -6.25 10.34
CA LEU A 6 -16.38 -6.21 9.14
C LEU A 6 -14.87 -6.07 9.42
N ASN A 7 -14.46 -5.67 10.63
CA ASN A 7 -13.03 -5.53 10.96
C ASN A 7 -12.35 -6.87 11.29
N SER A 8 -13.12 -7.89 11.65
CA SER A 8 -12.59 -9.19 12.12
C SER A 8 -12.88 -10.35 11.18
N ILE A 9 -13.75 -10.18 10.18
CA ILE A 9 -14.10 -11.26 9.26
C ILE A 9 -13.05 -11.46 8.16
N LYS A 10 -13.01 -12.68 7.64
CA LYS A 10 -12.26 -13.03 6.43
C LYS A 10 -13.23 -12.98 5.23
N PHE A 11 -13.03 -12.01 4.35
CA PHE A 11 -13.83 -11.85 3.15
C PHE A 11 -13.57 -13.00 2.15
N ASP A 12 -14.63 -13.56 1.57
CA ASP A 12 -14.47 -14.50 0.45
C ASP A 12 -14.12 -13.73 -0.83
N ARG A 13 -12.99 -14.09 -1.44
CA ARG A 13 -12.45 -13.46 -2.65
C ARG A 13 -13.42 -13.47 -3.83
N LYS A 14 -14.34 -14.43 -3.89
CA LYS A 14 -15.29 -14.59 -5.02
C LYS A 14 -16.43 -13.55 -5.00
N VAL A 15 -16.74 -12.98 -3.84
CA VAL A 15 -17.88 -12.07 -3.60
C VAL A 15 -17.60 -10.66 -4.06
N ILE A 16 -16.31 -10.32 -4.04
CA ILE A 16 -15.77 -8.98 -3.93
C ILE A 16 -15.94 -8.18 -5.26
N GLY A 17 -16.37 -8.84 -6.34
CA GLY A 17 -16.78 -8.20 -7.60
C GLY A 17 -18.21 -8.52 -8.04
N LEU A 18 -19.00 -9.20 -7.21
CA LEU A 18 -20.39 -9.55 -7.56
C LEU A 18 -21.31 -8.33 -7.46
N VAL A 19 -21.09 -7.43 -6.50
CA VAL A 19 -21.89 -6.20 -6.31
C VAL A 19 -21.16 -4.99 -6.89
N PRO A 20 -21.78 -4.22 -7.81
CA PRO A 20 -21.22 -2.97 -8.34
C PRO A 20 -20.96 -1.89 -7.27
N GLN A 21 -19.83 -1.19 -7.38
CA GLN A 21 -19.40 -0.18 -6.40
C GLN A 21 -20.41 0.96 -6.21
N ASN A 22 -21.08 1.40 -7.28
CA ASN A 22 -22.09 2.45 -7.21
C ASN A 22 -23.29 2.06 -6.34
N LEU A 23 -23.64 0.76 -6.24
CA LEU A 23 -24.68 0.28 -5.35
C LEU A 23 -24.18 0.20 -3.90
N CYS A 24 -22.93 -0.22 -3.70
CA CYS A 24 -22.26 -0.18 -2.39
C CYS A 24 -22.26 1.24 -1.80
N ASP A 25 -21.94 2.24 -2.62
CA ASP A 25 -21.90 3.65 -2.21
C ASP A 25 -23.31 4.22 -1.99
N LYS A 26 -24.25 3.94 -2.91
CA LYS A 26 -25.63 4.45 -2.86
C LYS A 26 -26.38 3.95 -1.62
N TYR A 27 -26.20 2.67 -1.29
CA TYR A 27 -26.96 2.01 -0.22
C TYR A 27 -26.16 1.81 1.07
N GLU A 28 -24.90 2.24 1.11
CA GLU A 28 -23.99 2.01 2.23
C GLU A 28 -23.97 0.52 2.62
N VAL A 29 -23.64 -0.34 1.64
CA VAL A 29 -23.60 -1.79 1.80
C VAL A 29 -22.25 -2.37 1.40
N VAL A 30 -21.85 -3.48 2.02
CA VAL A 30 -20.58 -4.17 1.72
C VAL A 30 -20.81 -5.68 1.67
N PRO A 31 -20.58 -6.35 0.52
CA PRO A 31 -20.71 -7.79 0.42
C PRO A 31 -19.47 -8.47 1.00
N PHE A 32 -19.63 -9.57 1.74
CA PHE A 32 -18.51 -10.18 2.46
C PHE A 32 -18.35 -11.70 2.33
N ALA A 33 -19.40 -12.43 1.97
CA ALA A 33 -19.36 -13.88 1.74
C ALA A 33 -20.38 -14.29 0.67
N PHE A 34 -20.12 -15.40 -0.03
CA PHE A 34 -21.01 -15.97 -1.05
C PHE A 34 -21.11 -17.46 -0.79
N GLU A 35 -22.29 -17.91 -0.41
CA GLU A 35 -22.56 -19.29 -0.04
C GLU A 35 -23.94 -19.67 -0.56
N ASN A 36 -24.09 -20.90 -1.08
CA ASN A 36 -25.37 -21.44 -1.53
C ASN A 36 -26.14 -20.56 -2.53
N ASN A 37 -25.44 -19.89 -3.46
CA ASN A 37 -26.02 -18.97 -4.45
C ASN A 37 -26.61 -17.68 -3.85
N SER A 38 -26.23 -17.35 -2.62
CA SER A 38 -26.66 -16.15 -1.92
C SER A 38 -25.44 -15.30 -1.49
N ILE A 39 -25.55 -13.98 -1.61
CA ILE A 39 -24.55 -13.00 -1.16
C ILE A 39 -24.91 -12.57 0.26
N LYS A 40 -23.97 -12.74 1.20
CA LYS A 40 -24.07 -12.14 2.53
C LYS A 40 -23.64 -10.68 2.45
N LEU A 41 -24.56 -9.77 2.75
CA LEU A 41 -24.42 -8.33 2.56
C LEU A 41 -24.51 -7.61 3.90
N ALA A 42 -23.45 -6.88 4.28
CA ALA A 42 -23.47 -6.03 5.47
C ALA A 42 -24.11 -4.69 5.15
N MET A 43 -25.06 -4.26 5.99
CA MET A 43 -25.88 -3.07 5.78
C MET A 43 -26.04 -2.28 7.09
N ALA A 44 -26.17 -0.96 6.97
CA ALA A 44 -26.47 -0.09 8.12
C ALA A 44 -27.92 -0.23 8.57
N ASP A 45 -28.84 -0.37 7.61
CA ASP A 45 -30.26 -0.61 7.81
C ASP A 45 -30.68 -1.88 7.04
N PRO A 46 -30.91 -3.00 7.73
CA PRO A 46 -31.33 -4.25 7.09
C PRO A 46 -32.82 -4.25 6.67
N LEU A 47 -33.60 -3.24 7.06
CA LEU A 47 -35.00 -3.07 6.64
C LEU A 47 -35.11 -2.32 5.32
N ASN A 48 -33.99 -1.87 4.74
CA ASN A 48 -33.95 -1.20 3.45
C ASN A 48 -34.14 -2.22 2.31
N ILE A 49 -35.41 -2.52 2.00
CA ILE A 49 -35.80 -3.47 0.96
C ILE A 49 -35.30 -3.06 -0.43
N TYR A 50 -35.21 -1.75 -0.74
CA TYR A 50 -34.69 -1.27 -2.02
C TYR A 50 -33.21 -1.63 -2.22
N ALA A 51 -32.41 -1.58 -1.15
CA ALA A 51 -31.01 -1.95 -1.23
C ALA A 51 -30.83 -3.46 -1.45
N ILE A 52 -31.68 -4.28 -0.83
CA ILE A 52 -31.69 -5.73 -1.01
C ILE A 52 -32.12 -6.08 -2.45
N ASP A 53 -33.22 -5.50 -2.91
CA ASP A 53 -33.79 -5.77 -4.23
C ASP A 53 -32.88 -5.28 -5.37
N ASP A 54 -32.35 -4.05 -5.30
CA ASP A 54 -31.47 -3.51 -6.34
C ASP A 54 -30.18 -4.34 -6.47
N VAL A 55 -29.62 -4.77 -5.34
CA VAL A 55 -28.43 -5.62 -5.34
C VAL A 55 -28.79 -7.03 -5.84
N ALA A 56 -29.92 -7.60 -5.44
CA ALA A 56 -30.38 -8.89 -5.94
C ALA A 56 -30.57 -8.88 -7.47
N ILE A 57 -31.26 -7.86 -8.00
CA ILE A 57 -31.52 -7.69 -9.43
C ILE A 57 -30.21 -7.50 -10.21
N SER A 58 -29.33 -6.61 -9.72
CA SER A 58 -28.08 -6.31 -10.42
C SER A 58 -27.12 -7.49 -10.44
N THR A 59 -27.12 -8.32 -9.39
CA THR A 59 -26.17 -9.42 -9.24
C THR A 59 -26.71 -10.77 -9.69
N GLY A 60 -28.05 -10.93 -9.72
CA GLY A 60 -28.73 -12.19 -10.04
C GLY A 60 -28.70 -13.21 -8.89
N PHE A 61 -28.29 -12.82 -7.69
CA PHE A 61 -28.17 -13.69 -6.52
C PHE A 61 -29.14 -13.30 -5.41
N GLU A 62 -29.47 -14.26 -4.56
CA GLU A 62 -30.25 -14.00 -3.34
C GLU A 62 -29.40 -13.23 -2.32
N ILE A 63 -29.97 -12.27 -1.61
CA ILE A 63 -29.24 -11.43 -0.67
C ILE A 63 -29.62 -11.80 0.77
N VAL A 64 -28.61 -12.13 1.57
CA VAL A 64 -28.75 -12.38 3.01
C VAL A 64 -28.24 -11.16 3.77
N PRO A 65 -29.10 -10.33 4.37
CA PRO A 65 -28.70 -9.10 5.03
C PRO A 65 -28.12 -9.36 6.43
N PHE A 66 -27.01 -8.69 6.72
CA PHE A 66 -26.35 -8.64 8.02
C PHE A 66 -26.25 -7.19 8.50
N ILE A 67 -26.36 -6.99 9.80
CA ILE A 67 -26.32 -5.65 10.39
C ILE A 67 -24.88 -5.29 10.72
N SER A 68 -24.44 -4.10 10.31
CA SER A 68 -23.17 -3.52 10.76
C SER A 68 -23.30 -2.02 10.97
N LYS A 69 -22.42 -1.44 11.78
CA LYS A 69 -22.47 0.01 12.06
C LYS A 69 -22.17 0.80 10.80
N ALA A 70 -22.98 1.81 10.50
CA ALA A 70 -22.76 2.71 9.36
C ALA A 70 -21.33 3.31 9.33
N SER A 71 -20.77 3.64 10.50
CA SER A 71 -19.39 4.12 10.62
C SER A 71 -18.31 3.09 10.25
N VAL A 72 -18.62 1.80 10.39
CA VAL A 72 -17.72 0.71 10.00
C VAL A 72 -17.84 0.51 8.50
N ILE A 73 -19.05 0.37 7.97
CA ILE A 73 -19.33 0.28 6.52
C ILE A 73 -18.66 1.44 5.77
N LYS A 74 -18.83 2.68 6.24
CA LYS A 74 -18.20 3.90 5.66
C LYS A 74 -16.69 3.82 5.51
N LYS A 75 -15.98 3.10 6.38
CA LYS A 75 -14.52 2.93 6.26
C LYS A 75 -14.11 2.05 5.08
N PHE A 76 -15.01 1.19 4.63
CA PHE A 76 -14.76 0.28 3.52
C PHE A 76 -15.25 0.85 2.17
N ILE A 77 -16.10 1.89 2.18
CA ILE A 77 -16.61 2.57 0.97
C ILE A 77 -15.96 3.94 0.69
N ASN A 78 -15.52 4.70 1.71
CA ASN A 78 -15.05 6.08 1.50
C ASN A 78 -13.53 6.23 1.25
N PRO A 79 -13.09 7.14 0.35
CA PRO A 79 -11.70 7.55 0.19
C PRO A 79 -11.06 8.17 1.44
N GLN A 80 -9.75 7.94 1.62
CA GLN A 80 -8.87 8.60 2.59
C GLN A 80 -7.95 9.60 1.89
N ASP A 81 -8.15 10.90 2.13
CA ASP A 81 -7.35 11.98 1.52
C ASP A 81 -6.27 12.52 2.47
N GLY A 82 -5.09 12.87 1.94
CA GLY A 82 -3.94 13.40 2.68
C GLY A 82 -3.09 14.40 1.88
N ARG A 83 -2.35 15.27 2.58
CA ARG A 83 -1.42 16.25 1.99
C ARG A 83 0.00 15.95 2.45
N ILE A 84 0.92 15.85 1.50
CA ILE A 84 2.34 15.53 1.73
C ILE A 84 3.15 16.66 1.10
N ILE A 85 3.89 17.41 1.91
CA ILE A 85 4.86 18.41 1.44
C ILE A 85 6.24 17.79 1.62
N THR A 86 6.98 17.62 0.53
CA THR A 86 8.32 17.00 0.55
C THR A 86 9.28 17.72 -0.39
N ARG A 87 10.58 17.51 -0.20
CA ARG A 87 11.64 18.13 -1.01
C ARG A 87 12.23 17.08 -1.96
N VAL A 88 12.24 17.36 -3.25
CA VAL A 88 12.86 16.51 -4.28
C VAL A 88 13.92 17.35 -4.99
N GLY A 89 15.20 17.03 -4.75
CA GLY A 89 16.31 17.92 -5.09
C GLY A 89 16.22 19.24 -4.31
N ASP A 90 16.37 20.37 -5.01
CA ASP A 90 16.27 21.71 -4.42
C ASP A 90 14.84 22.24 -4.29
N ASN A 91 13.85 21.53 -4.86
CA ASN A 91 12.48 22.02 -5.00
C ASN A 91 11.53 21.43 -3.94
N GLU A 92 10.63 22.28 -3.44
CA GLU A 92 9.56 21.89 -2.53
C GLU A 92 8.31 21.52 -3.34
N VAL A 93 7.80 20.31 -3.12
CA VAL A 93 6.69 19.73 -3.87
C VAL A 93 5.52 19.47 -2.94
N ASP A 94 4.33 19.99 -3.29
CA ASP A 94 3.09 19.76 -2.57
C ASP A 94 2.28 18.68 -3.28
N MET A 95 2.13 17.52 -2.64
CA MET A 95 1.39 16.38 -3.17
C MET A 95 0.09 16.21 -2.39
N ARG A 96 -1.02 16.19 -3.12
CA ARG A 96 -2.30 15.72 -2.57
C ARG A 96 -2.46 14.26 -2.95
N VAL A 97 -2.71 13.42 -1.96
CA VAL A 97 -2.88 11.98 -2.13
C VAL A 97 -4.30 11.66 -1.74
N SER A 98 -5.08 11.19 -2.70
CA SER A 98 -6.41 10.63 -2.46
C SER A 98 -6.31 9.12 -2.58
N ILE A 99 -6.53 8.43 -1.48
CA ILE A 99 -6.51 6.97 -1.42
C ILE A 99 -7.96 6.50 -1.46
N LEU A 100 -8.43 6.14 -2.64
CA LEU A 100 -9.72 5.48 -2.80
C LEU A 100 -9.53 4.01 -2.44
N PRO A 101 -10.20 3.47 -1.40
CA PRO A 101 -10.23 2.03 -1.21
C PRO A 101 -10.85 1.43 -2.47
N VAL A 102 -10.10 0.54 -3.11
CA VAL A 102 -10.62 -0.27 -4.21
C VAL A 102 -10.47 -1.72 -3.82
N VAL A 103 -11.35 -2.49 -4.42
CA VAL A 103 -11.58 -3.92 -4.21
C VAL A 103 -10.31 -4.78 -4.06
N PHE A 104 -9.18 -4.42 -4.71
CA PHE A 104 -7.87 -5.08 -4.57
C PHE A 104 -6.73 -4.15 -4.12
N GLY A 105 -7.01 -3.24 -3.19
CA GLY A 105 -6.00 -2.41 -2.54
C GLY A 105 -6.44 -0.96 -2.46
N GLU A 106 -5.55 -0.07 -2.87
CA GLU A 106 -5.74 1.36 -2.71
C GLU A 106 -5.50 2.00 -4.08
N LYS A 107 -6.53 2.62 -4.65
CA LYS A 107 -6.37 3.48 -5.83
C LYS A 107 -5.87 4.81 -5.32
N VAL A 108 -4.58 5.01 -5.48
CA VAL A 108 -3.91 6.22 -5.04
C VAL A 108 -3.90 7.22 -6.21
N VAL A 109 -4.67 8.29 -6.07
CA VAL A 109 -4.64 9.43 -6.98
C VAL A 109 -3.74 10.49 -6.35
N ILE A 110 -2.58 10.72 -6.96
CA ILE A 110 -1.65 11.75 -6.51
C ILE A 110 -1.73 12.93 -7.46
N ARG A 111 -2.01 14.12 -6.91
CA ARG A 111 -1.92 15.39 -7.62
C ARG A 111 -0.70 16.14 -7.11
N ILE A 112 0.27 16.32 -7.99
CA ILE A 112 1.50 17.07 -7.71
C ILE A 112 1.26 18.53 -8.10
N LEU A 113 1.33 19.44 -7.13
CA LEU A 113 1.37 20.89 -7.33
C LEU A 113 2.82 21.37 -7.13
N ASP A 114 3.46 21.72 -8.23
CA ASP A 114 4.71 22.47 -8.22
C ASP A 114 4.39 23.97 -8.30
N LYS A 115 4.91 24.75 -7.35
CA LYS A 115 4.69 26.20 -7.27
C LYS A 115 5.59 27.01 -8.23
N LYS A 116 6.61 26.43 -8.87
CA LYS A 116 7.66 27.21 -9.56
C LYS A 116 7.96 26.88 -11.04
N ASN A 117 7.10 26.12 -11.72
CA ASN A 117 7.12 25.78 -13.17
C ASN A 117 7.70 24.40 -13.48
N TYR A 118 6.81 23.49 -13.89
CA TYR A 118 7.17 22.26 -14.59
C TYR A 118 6.62 22.31 -16.02
N LYS A 119 7.47 22.65 -17.01
CA LYS A 119 7.17 22.50 -18.44
C LYS A 119 7.53 21.09 -18.89
N VAL A 120 6.62 20.14 -18.71
CA VAL A 120 6.64 18.89 -19.48
C VAL A 120 5.45 18.92 -20.42
N GLY A 121 5.70 18.69 -21.71
CA GLY A 121 4.64 18.49 -22.70
C GLY A 121 3.78 17.31 -22.30
N LYS A 122 2.65 17.59 -21.64
CA LYS A 122 1.67 16.62 -21.16
C LYS A 122 0.54 16.54 -22.18
N GLU A 123 0.59 15.56 -23.08
CA GLU A 123 -0.63 15.17 -23.77
C GLU A 123 -1.23 13.90 -23.12
N HIS A 124 -0.45 12.94 -22.60
CA HIS A 124 -0.99 11.77 -21.87
C HIS A 124 -0.06 11.23 -20.78
N LEU A 125 -0.10 11.79 -19.55
CA LEU A 125 0.58 11.19 -18.39
C LEU A 125 -0.32 10.11 -17.77
N VAL A 126 0.17 8.88 -17.68
CA VAL A 126 -0.58 7.73 -17.18
C VAL A 126 -0.02 7.26 -15.84
N PHE A 127 -0.90 7.08 -14.87
CA PHE A 127 -0.60 6.41 -13.61
C PHE A 127 -1.33 5.07 -13.58
N SER A 128 -0.61 4.01 -13.21
CA SER A 128 -1.17 2.66 -13.08
C SER A 128 -0.52 1.96 -11.89
N THR A 129 -1.18 0.91 -11.40
CA THR A 129 -0.71 0.09 -10.28
C THR A 129 -0.45 -1.32 -10.76
N LEU A 130 0.66 -1.90 -10.33
CA LEU A 130 1.02 -3.29 -10.64
C LEU A 130 1.41 -4.01 -9.35
N HIS A 131 0.90 -5.21 -9.16
CA HIS A 131 1.24 -6.03 -8.00
C HIS A 131 2.59 -6.69 -8.19
N THR A 132 3.61 -6.13 -7.53
CA THR A 132 4.98 -6.66 -7.51
C THR A 132 5.60 -6.48 -6.14
N ASN A 133 6.69 -7.22 -5.87
CA ASN A 133 7.35 -7.21 -4.58
C ASN A 133 8.26 -5.99 -4.37
N ASP A 134 8.79 -5.45 -5.47
CA ASP A 134 9.72 -4.32 -5.53
C ASP A 134 9.58 -3.57 -6.88
N ALA A 135 10.22 -2.40 -7.01
CA ALA A 135 10.12 -1.55 -8.18
C ALA A 135 10.75 -2.19 -9.45
N PRO A 136 11.96 -2.79 -9.41
CA PRO A 136 12.53 -3.47 -10.59
C PRO A 136 11.67 -4.61 -11.13
N SER A 137 11.00 -5.38 -10.26
CA SER A 137 10.12 -6.49 -10.67
C SER A 137 8.94 -6.03 -11.53
N SER A 138 8.55 -4.76 -11.45
CA SER A 138 7.49 -4.20 -12.31
C SER A 138 7.91 -4.15 -13.78
N ILE A 139 9.19 -3.96 -14.09
CA ILE A 139 9.70 -4.04 -15.46
C ILE A 139 9.54 -5.46 -15.98
N VAL A 140 10.01 -6.45 -15.21
CA VAL A 140 9.94 -7.87 -15.58
C VAL A 140 8.50 -8.29 -15.81
N ARG A 141 7.59 -7.90 -14.91
CA ARG A 141 6.17 -8.24 -15.02
C ARG A 141 5.51 -7.69 -16.28
N LEU A 142 5.89 -6.49 -16.73
CA LEU A 142 5.37 -5.92 -17.98
C LEU A 142 5.89 -6.69 -19.21
N VAL A 143 7.14 -7.12 -19.18
CA VAL A 143 7.73 -7.97 -20.22
C VAL A 143 7.05 -9.34 -20.25
N ASP A 144 6.80 -9.96 -19.10
CA ASP A 144 6.07 -11.23 -18.98
C ASP A 144 4.63 -11.15 -19.52
N MET A 145 4.00 -9.98 -19.44
CA MET A 145 2.68 -9.70 -20.02
C MET A 145 2.72 -9.52 -21.55
N GLY A 146 3.88 -9.65 -22.18
CA GLY A 146 4.06 -9.58 -23.63
C GLY A 146 4.40 -8.19 -24.16
N ILE A 147 4.67 -7.20 -23.28
CA ILE A 147 5.06 -5.86 -23.71
C ILE A 147 6.52 -5.88 -24.14
N GLN A 148 6.79 -5.37 -25.35
CA GLN A 148 8.15 -5.31 -25.87
C GLN A 148 9.05 -4.43 -24.98
N PRO A 149 10.27 -4.86 -24.62
CA PRO A 149 11.13 -4.12 -23.68
C PRO A 149 11.45 -2.68 -24.09
N TYR A 150 11.55 -2.40 -25.39
CA TYR A 150 11.70 -1.03 -25.89
C TYR A 150 10.49 -0.13 -25.57
N LEU A 151 9.27 -0.66 -25.57
CA LEU A 151 8.08 0.09 -25.17
C LEU A 151 8.07 0.34 -23.66
N VAL A 152 8.50 -0.65 -22.87
CA VAL A 152 8.65 -0.51 -21.41
C VAL A 152 9.66 0.59 -21.08
N SER A 153 10.82 0.61 -21.74
CA SER A 153 11.88 1.59 -21.49
C SER A 153 11.52 3.01 -21.91
N THR A 154 10.72 3.18 -22.96
CA THR A 154 10.32 4.51 -23.47
C THR A 154 9.08 5.07 -22.79
N SER A 155 8.15 4.21 -22.36
CA SER A 155 6.85 4.63 -21.81
C SER A 155 6.86 4.91 -20.31
N ILE A 156 7.80 4.32 -19.57
CA ILE A 156 7.87 4.46 -18.11
C ILE A 156 8.81 5.60 -17.75
N ALA A 157 8.30 6.57 -16.99
CA ALA A 157 9.10 7.63 -16.39
C ALA A 157 9.73 7.20 -15.04
N GLY A 158 8.97 6.47 -14.23
CA GLY A 158 9.40 6.00 -12.92
C GLY A 158 8.44 4.98 -12.34
N ILE A 159 8.91 4.23 -11.35
CA ILE A 159 8.16 3.19 -10.63
C ILE A 159 8.31 3.45 -9.14
N ILE A 160 7.20 3.37 -8.41
CA ILE A 160 7.17 3.52 -6.96
C ILE A 160 6.63 2.21 -6.38
N ALA A 161 7.45 1.51 -5.59
CA ALA A 161 7.00 0.43 -4.75
C ALA A 161 6.70 0.96 -3.35
N GLN A 162 5.54 0.59 -2.80
CA GLN A 162 5.08 1.04 -1.48
C GLN A 162 4.81 -0.16 -0.57
N ARG A 163 5.22 -0.07 0.69
CA ARG A 163 4.74 -0.94 1.78
C ARG A 163 4.28 -0.12 2.97
N LEU A 164 3.40 -0.71 3.78
CA LEU A 164 2.93 -0.11 5.03
C LEU A 164 3.50 -0.86 6.22
N VAL A 165 4.17 -0.14 7.12
CA VAL A 165 4.64 -0.66 8.40
C VAL A 165 3.86 -0.04 9.54
N ARG A 166 3.68 -0.80 10.62
CA ARG A 166 3.02 -0.27 11.83
C ARG A 166 4.00 0.62 12.59
N LYS A 167 3.50 1.76 13.11
CA LYS A 167 4.31 2.64 13.96
C LYS A 167 4.30 2.17 15.40
N ILE A 168 5.41 2.37 16.11
CA ILE A 168 5.49 2.10 17.55
C ILE A 168 4.44 2.95 18.27
N CYS A 169 3.74 2.35 19.23
CA CYS A 169 2.76 3.06 20.02
C CYS A 169 3.42 4.21 20.82
N PRO A 170 2.93 5.46 20.70
CA PRO A 170 3.54 6.59 21.41
C PRO A 170 3.35 6.53 22.93
N LYS A 171 2.35 5.79 23.43
CA LYS A 171 2.05 5.67 24.87
C LYS A 171 2.83 4.57 25.61
N CYS A 172 3.36 3.58 24.87
CA CYS A 172 4.10 2.47 25.46
C CYS A 172 5.44 2.20 24.76
N ARG A 173 5.99 3.22 24.11
CA ARG A 173 7.34 3.22 23.53
C ARG A 173 8.37 3.03 24.63
N GLN A 174 9.28 2.08 24.44
CA GLN A 174 10.36 1.75 25.36
C GLN A 174 11.67 1.69 24.58
N ALA A 175 12.69 2.37 25.09
CA ALA A 175 14.05 2.30 24.58
C ALA A 175 14.71 0.98 25.05
N TYR A 176 15.54 0.40 24.19
CA TYR A 176 16.43 -0.71 24.55
C TYR A 176 17.74 -0.57 23.76
N GLU A 177 18.81 -1.16 24.30
CA GLU A 177 20.10 -1.20 23.62
C GLU A 177 20.09 -2.29 22.55
N ALA A 178 20.52 -1.93 21.33
CA ALA A 178 20.54 -2.84 20.19
C ALA A 178 21.59 -3.93 20.38
N THR A 179 21.21 -5.16 20.03
CA THR A 179 22.13 -6.30 19.97
C THR A 179 23.12 -6.15 18.81
N SER A 180 24.28 -6.81 18.87
CA SER A 180 25.25 -6.82 17.76
C SER A 180 24.63 -7.28 16.43
N TYR A 181 23.73 -8.27 16.49
CA TYR A 181 22.99 -8.72 15.31
C TYR A 181 22.09 -7.62 14.72
N GLU A 182 21.36 -6.88 15.56
CA GLU A 182 20.53 -5.76 15.08
C GLU A 182 21.38 -4.64 14.48
N LYS A 183 22.55 -4.36 15.04
CA LYS A 183 23.51 -3.39 14.48
C LYS A 183 24.03 -3.83 13.11
N GLN A 184 24.40 -5.10 12.98
CA GLN A 184 24.83 -5.70 11.71
C GLN A 184 23.73 -5.59 10.63
N VAL A 185 22.48 -5.94 10.96
CA VAL A 185 21.34 -5.84 10.03
C VAL A 185 21.07 -4.39 9.61
N LEU A 186 21.19 -3.44 10.54
CA LEU A 186 21.02 -2.01 10.27
C LEU A 186 22.19 -1.39 9.51
N GLY A 187 23.32 -2.10 9.38
CA GLY A 187 24.53 -1.60 8.72
C GLY A 187 25.22 -0.50 9.52
N VAL A 188 25.11 -0.53 10.84
CA VAL A 188 25.78 0.43 11.74
C VAL A 188 26.93 -0.24 12.48
N ASP A 189 27.89 0.59 12.89
CA ASP A 189 29.09 0.18 13.63
C ASP A 189 28.74 -0.58 14.93
N GLU A 190 29.25 -1.80 15.06
CA GLU A 190 28.96 -2.69 16.19
C GLU A 190 29.49 -2.14 17.52
N ASP A 191 30.60 -1.40 17.47
CA ASP A 191 31.29 -0.87 18.64
C ASP A 191 30.59 0.37 19.22
N LYS A 192 29.67 0.98 18.46
CA LYS A 192 28.94 2.16 18.92
C LYS A 192 27.65 1.78 19.65
N PRO A 193 27.32 2.42 20.79
CA PRO A 193 26.05 2.20 21.45
C PRO A 193 24.91 2.70 20.54
N LEU A 194 23.93 1.84 20.29
CA LEU A 194 22.75 2.16 19.49
C LEU A 194 21.50 1.92 20.34
N THR A 195 20.68 2.96 20.48
CA THR A 195 19.37 2.84 21.15
C THR A 195 18.27 2.66 20.12
N LEU A 196 17.53 1.57 20.24
CA LEU A 196 16.34 1.28 19.44
C LEU A 196 15.08 1.34 20.30
N TYR A 197 13.92 1.30 19.63
CA TYR A 197 12.63 1.45 20.29
C TYR A 197 11.70 0.29 19.97
N LYS A 198 10.93 -0.13 20.96
CA LYS A 198 9.85 -1.12 20.83
C LYS A 198 8.63 -0.72 21.65
N GLY A 199 7.46 -1.22 21.29
CA GLY A 199 6.25 -1.03 22.07
C GLY A 199 6.03 -2.20 23.03
N LYS A 200 5.91 -1.93 24.34
CA LYS A 200 5.65 -3.00 25.35
C LYS A 200 4.20 -3.50 25.41
N GLY A 201 3.27 -2.77 24.78
CA GLY A 201 1.82 -3.01 24.90
C GLY A 201 1.19 -2.19 26.04
N CYS A 202 0.01 -1.63 25.78
CA CYS A 202 -0.81 -0.92 26.77
C CYS A 202 -2.27 -0.85 26.32
N GLY A 203 -3.16 -0.38 27.18
CA GLY A 203 -4.58 -0.19 26.85
C GLY A 203 -4.82 0.69 25.61
N TYR A 204 -3.99 1.72 25.38
CA TYR A 204 -4.13 2.61 24.21
C TYR A 204 -3.92 1.89 22.86
N CYS A 205 -3.04 0.88 22.82
CA CYS A 205 -2.76 0.12 21.59
C CYS A 205 -3.34 -1.28 21.60
N ASN A 206 -4.30 -1.55 22.50
CA ASN A 206 -4.87 -2.89 22.73
C ASN A 206 -3.79 -3.96 22.92
N ASN A 207 -2.76 -3.65 23.71
CA ASN A 207 -1.61 -4.51 24.00
C ASN A 207 -0.77 -4.96 22.78
N THR A 208 -0.96 -4.37 21.60
CA THR A 208 -0.19 -4.75 20.40
C THR A 208 1.22 -4.16 20.34
N GLY A 209 1.48 -3.06 21.05
CA GLY A 209 2.72 -2.30 20.95
C GLY A 209 2.80 -1.34 19.76
N TYR A 210 1.78 -1.31 18.89
CA TYR A 210 1.77 -0.46 17.69
C TYR A 210 0.51 0.41 17.60
N SER A 211 0.60 1.62 17.06
CA SER A 211 -0.55 2.48 16.79
C SER A 211 -0.35 3.28 15.51
N GLY A 212 -1.28 3.13 14.55
CA GLY A 212 -1.16 3.69 13.21
C GLY A 212 -0.15 2.97 12.32
N ARG A 213 0.01 3.50 11.10
CA ARG A 213 0.93 2.99 10.07
C ARG A 213 1.71 4.15 9.45
N THR A 214 2.82 3.82 8.77
CA THR A 214 3.58 4.74 7.93
C THR A 214 4.02 4.01 6.66
N GLY A 215 4.21 4.76 5.59
CA GLY A 215 4.66 4.22 4.31
C GLY A 215 6.17 4.05 4.27
N VAL A 216 6.62 3.00 3.58
CA VAL A 216 7.99 2.78 3.15
C VAL A 216 7.96 2.77 1.62
N TYR A 217 8.81 3.58 1.00
CA TYR A 217 8.75 3.85 -0.43
C TYR A 217 10.08 3.51 -1.08
N GLU A 218 10.05 2.75 -2.17
CA GLU A 218 11.20 2.54 -3.03
C GLU A 218 10.87 3.20 -4.37
N VAL A 219 11.63 4.23 -4.70
CA VAL A 219 11.37 5.07 -5.87
C VAL A 219 12.47 4.86 -6.89
N MET A 220 12.10 4.26 -8.03
CA MET A 220 12.99 3.98 -9.13
C MET A 220 12.68 4.92 -10.30
N GLU A 221 13.55 5.89 -10.57
CA GLU A 221 13.48 6.71 -11.77
C GLU A 221 14.06 5.94 -12.97
N VAL A 222 13.37 5.95 -14.12
CA VAL A 222 13.85 5.26 -15.32
C VAL A 222 14.80 6.17 -16.11
N THR A 223 16.07 6.16 -15.68
CA THR A 223 17.16 6.93 -16.31
C THR A 223 17.59 6.34 -17.64
N ARG A 224 18.39 7.08 -18.42
CA ARG A 224 18.94 6.60 -19.71
C ARG A 224 19.65 5.24 -19.60
N LYS A 225 20.45 5.05 -18.53
CA LYS A 225 21.16 3.78 -18.27
C LYS A 225 20.19 2.62 -18.03
N LEU A 226 19.10 2.85 -17.29
CA LEU A 226 18.07 1.85 -17.08
C LEU A 226 17.32 1.53 -18.38
N LYS A 227 17.04 2.54 -19.21
CA LYS A 227 16.40 2.31 -20.52
C LYS A 227 17.22 1.39 -21.43
N GLU A 228 18.53 1.62 -21.46
CA GLU A 228 19.49 0.75 -22.17
C GLU A 228 19.48 -0.66 -21.58
N ALA A 229 19.55 -0.79 -20.26
CA ALA A 229 19.52 -2.09 -19.57
C ALA A 229 18.24 -2.90 -19.86
N ILE A 230 17.06 -2.24 -19.81
CA ILE A 230 15.77 -2.86 -20.13
C ILE A 230 15.75 -3.33 -21.59
N THR A 231 16.18 -2.46 -22.51
CA THR A 231 16.16 -2.77 -23.95
C THR A 231 17.12 -3.92 -24.29
N SER A 232 18.28 -3.98 -23.62
CA SER A 232 19.26 -5.06 -23.76
C SER A 232 18.94 -6.32 -22.95
N HIS A 233 17.75 -6.43 -22.35
CA HIS A 233 17.29 -7.63 -21.62
C HIS A 233 18.24 -8.04 -20.48
N LYS A 234 18.77 -7.04 -19.77
CA LYS A 234 19.57 -7.24 -18.58
C LYS A 234 18.78 -7.96 -17.48
N THR A 235 19.47 -8.67 -16.61
CA THR A 235 18.83 -9.40 -15.52
C THR A 235 18.20 -8.44 -14.51
N MET A 236 17.25 -8.94 -13.72
CA MET A 236 16.62 -8.15 -12.65
C MET A 236 17.67 -7.57 -11.68
N ASP A 237 18.69 -8.35 -11.33
CA ASP A 237 19.74 -7.92 -10.40
C ASP A 237 20.58 -6.79 -11.00
N GLU A 238 20.96 -6.90 -12.28
CA GLU A 238 21.67 -5.81 -12.97
C GLU A 238 20.82 -4.52 -13.03
N ILE A 239 19.51 -4.64 -13.32
CA ILE A 239 18.59 -3.50 -13.31
C ILE A 239 18.52 -2.87 -11.91
N ARG A 240 18.43 -3.70 -10.86
CA ARG A 240 18.38 -3.23 -9.48
C ARG A 240 19.66 -2.50 -9.10
N ASP A 241 20.82 -3.04 -9.44
CA ASP A 241 22.13 -2.43 -9.13
C ASP A 241 22.28 -1.08 -9.82
N ILE A 242 21.89 -0.98 -11.10
CA ILE A 242 21.88 0.28 -11.84
C ILE A 242 20.91 1.28 -11.19
N ALA A 243 19.73 0.84 -10.75
CA ALA A 243 18.77 1.70 -10.08
C ALA A 243 19.31 2.24 -8.75
N VAL A 244 19.93 1.39 -7.92
CA VAL A 244 20.57 1.81 -6.65
C VAL A 244 21.70 2.79 -6.90
N GLN A 245 22.54 2.54 -7.90
CA GLN A 245 23.61 3.48 -8.29
C GLN A 245 23.08 4.84 -8.74
N ASN A 246 21.86 4.90 -9.29
CA ASN A 246 21.20 6.15 -9.67
C ASN A 246 20.39 6.79 -8.53
N GLY A 247 20.55 6.31 -7.29
CA GLY A 247 19.95 6.92 -6.10
C GLY A 247 18.67 6.26 -5.59
N MET A 248 18.25 5.12 -6.16
CA MET A 248 17.15 4.34 -5.59
C MET A 248 17.57 3.76 -4.23
N SER A 249 16.81 4.08 -3.18
CA SER A 249 16.90 3.38 -1.89
C SER A 249 15.89 2.24 -1.87
N SER A 250 16.31 1.05 -1.45
CA SER A 250 15.40 -0.11 -1.41
C SER A 250 14.36 0.02 -0.30
N LEU A 251 13.26 -0.75 -0.40
CA LEU A 251 12.27 -0.84 0.70
C LEU A 251 12.91 -1.24 2.03
N GLY A 252 13.93 -2.10 1.99
CA GLY A 252 14.68 -2.50 3.17
C GLY A 252 15.44 -1.32 3.77
N ASP A 253 16.18 -0.58 2.95
CA ASP A 253 17.02 0.54 3.40
C ASP A 253 16.18 1.70 3.93
N GLU A 254 15.07 2.02 3.29
CA GLU A 254 14.13 3.02 3.79
C GLU A 254 13.47 2.59 5.09
N CYS A 255 13.15 1.30 5.24
CA CYS A 255 12.64 0.81 6.52
C CYS A 255 13.71 0.84 7.62
N LYS A 256 15.00 0.60 7.31
CA LYS A 256 16.09 0.74 8.29
C LYS A 256 16.16 2.16 8.84
N LYS A 257 16.05 3.19 7.98
CA LYS A 257 15.99 4.60 8.40
C LYS A 257 14.86 4.83 9.41
N LEU A 258 13.65 4.32 9.13
CA LEU A 258 12.51 4.43 10.04
C LEU A 258 12.69 3.69 11.38
N VAL A 259 13.49 2.61 11.40
CA VAL A 259 13.85 1.92 12.65
C VAL A 259 14.85 2.74 13.45
N LEU A 260 15.86 3.31 12.80
CA LEU A 260 16.85 4.19 13.42
C LEU A 260 16.20 5.45 14.00
N ASP A 261 15.21 6.01 13.31
CA ASP A 261 14.39 7.14 13.79
C ASP A 261 13.42 6.74 14.92
N GLY A 262 13.31 5.44 15.22
CA GLY A 262 12.42 4.91 16.25
C GLY A 262 10.93 5.06 15.93
N VAL A 263 10.58 5.11 14.64
CA VAL A 263 9.21 5.15 14.13
C VAL A 263 8.60 3.74 14.09
N THR A 264 9.39 2.74 13.69
CA THR A 264 8.99 1.32 13.64
C THR A 264 10.03 0.41 14.29
N THR A 265 9.83 -0.91 14.26
CA THR A 265 10.66 -1.90 14.98
C THR A 265 11.43 -2.82 14.03
N MET A 266 12.48 -3.47 14.55
CA MET A 266 13.21 -4.53 13.85
C MET A 266 12.30 -5.65 13.34
N ASN A 267 11.26 -6.02 14.10
CA ASN A 267 10.27 -7.02 13.66
C ASN A 267 9.53 -6.60 12.39
N LYS A 268 9.28 -5.30 12.19
CA LYS A 268 8.62 -4.79 10.97
C LYS A 268 9.58 -4.69 9.80
N LEU A 269 10.84 -4.34 10.06
CA LEU A 269 11.90 -4.43 9.06
C LEU A 269 12.03 -5.87 8.54
N ALA A 270 12.09 -6.86 9.43
CA ALA A 270 12.18 -8.27 9.07
C ALA A 270 11.00 -8.72 8.17
N THR A 271 9.78 -8.24 8.44
CA THR A 271 8.62 -8.54 7.58
C THR A 271 8.80 -8.00 6.16
N ILE A 272 9.54 -6.90 5.98
CA ILE A 272 9.82 -6.34 4.66
C ILE A 272 10.93 -7.11 3.95
N THR A 273 12.01 -7.43 4.66
CA THR A 273 13.22 -8.04 4.08
C THR A 273 13.06 -9.54 3.80
N ILE A 274 12.37 -10.30 4.66
CA ILE A 274 12.15 -11.75 4.49
C ILE A 274 11.30 -12.07 3.25
N LEU A 275 10.45 -11.13 2.80
CA LEU A 275 9.70 -11.27 1.55
C LEU A 275 10.58 -11.24 0.29
N LYS A 276 11.91 -11.11 0.40
CA LYS A 276 12.86 -11.30 -0.71
C LYS A 276 13.41 -12.74 -0.82
N GLU A 277 13.18 -13.59 0.19
CA GLU A 277 13.74 -14.96 0.26
C GLU A 277 12.70 -16.08 0.04
N ILE A 278 11.47 -15.74 -0.41
CA ILE A 278 10.42 -16.69 -0.79
C ILE A 278 9.98 -16.43 -2.22
#